data_AF-A0A2X2LE20-F1
#
_entry.id   AF-A0A2X2LE20-F1
#
_cell.length_a   1.000
_cell.length_b   1.000
_cell.length_c   1.000
_cell.angle_alpha   90.00
_cell.angle_beta   90.00
_cell.angle_gamma   90.00
#
_symmetry.space_group_name_H-M   'P 1'
#
loop_
_entity.id
_entity.type
_entity.pdbx_description
1 polymer ?
#
loop_
_entity_poly.entity_id
_entity_poly.type
_entity_poly.pdbx_seq_one_letter_code
_entity_poly.pdbx_strand_id
1 'polypeptide(L)'
;MYKDATTTAFAGKYIGIRAGADGIEKDKYQKLSALNTEGTTPTFVATTAPILMTAAEVYFLRAEAALRGWNNAGGTAQSLYEKGVETSFTQWGVSAGLSTYLNDNTSKAAAYEDPFNAKNNAASPSALTIKWNEGATNEEKLERIITQKWLAIFPEGQEAWSEFRRTGYPRLFPVVVNNSGGLIDTKILIRRLPFPQNEYNTNAPEVQSAISLLGGPDNGGTRLWWDVNKGNF
;
A
#
# COMPACT_ATOMS: atom_id res chain seq x y z
N MET A 1 -9.70 -11.47 6.16
CA MET A 1 -9.27 -10.88 4.88
C MET A 1 -8.50 -11.87 4.03
N TYR A 2 -7.42 -12.46 4.54
CA TYR A 2 -6.68 -13.53 3.87
C TYR A 2 -7.02 -14.90 4.45
N LYS A 3 -6.83 -15.95 3.67
CA LYS A 3 -6.81 -17.33 4.17
C LYS A 3 -5.38 -17.76 4.46
N ASP A 4 -5.23 -18.60 5.47
CA ASP A 4 -3.93 -19.16 5.88
C ASP A 4 -3.32 -19.99 4.74
N ALA A 5 -2.00 -20.16 4.79
CA ALA A 5 -1.33 -21.10 3.91
C ALA A 5 -1.90 -22.52 4.11
N THR A 6 -2.17 -23.23 3.02
CA THR A 6 -2.82 -24.56 3.05
C THR A 6 -1.83 -25.70 3.33
N THR A 7 -0.53 -25.40 3.34
CA THR A 7 0.51 -26.35 3.74
C THR A 7 0.63 -26.41 5.27
N THR A 8 0.68 -27.62 5.81
CA THR A 8 0.80 -27.86 7.26
C THR A 8 2.08 -27.27 7.85
N ALA A 9 3.14 -27.13 7.05
CA ALA A 9 4.40 -26.50 7.46
C ALA A 9 4.23 -25.02 7.88
N PHE A 10 3.18 -24.34 7.41
CA PHE A 10 2.91 -22.92 7.66
C PHE A 10 1.52 -22.67 8.25
N ALA A 11 0.94 -23.69 8.89
CA ALA A 11 -0.37 -23.57 9.54
C ALA A 11 -0.40 -22.39 10.52
N GLY A 12 -1.45 -21.57 10.46
CA GLY A 12 -1.60 -20.37 11.31
C GLY A 12 -0.73 -19.18 10.91
N LYS A 13 0.00 -19.24 9.78
CA LYS A 13 0.83 -18.13 9.27
C LYS A 13 0.23 -17.52 8.01
N TYR A 14 0.34 -16.19 7.92
CA TYR A 14 0.11 -15.45 6.69
C TYR A 14 1.44 -15.28 5.94
N ILE A 15 1.57 -15.92 4.79
CA ILE A 15 2.77 -15.84 3.94
C ILE A 15 2.34 -15.42 2.54
N GLY A 16 2.79 -14.24 2.11
CA GLY A 16 2.56 -13.73 0.76
C GLY A 16 3.66 -14.12 -0.22
N ILE A 17 3.56 -13.60 -1.44
CA ILE A 17 4.57 -13.73 -2.50
C ILE A 17 5.09 -12.33 -2.82
N ARG A 18 6.41 -12.13 -2.79
CA ARG A 18 7.01 -10.83 -3.11
C ARG A 18 6.81 -10.48 -4.59
N ALA A 19 6.58 -9.19 -4.87
CA ALA A 19 6.45 -8.71 -6.24
C ALA A 19 7.72 -8.99 -7.07
N GLY A 20 7.53 -9.55 -8.26
CA GLY A 20 8.63 -9.90 -9.17
C GLY A 20 9.54 -11.02 -8.66
N ALA A 21 9.07 -11.86 -7.73
CA ALA A 21 9.83 -12.97 -7.16
C ALA A 21 10.42 -13.91 -8.23
N ASP A 22 11.64 -14.36 -7.98
CA ASP A 22 12.42 -15.24 -8.85
C ASP A 22 12.15 -16.72 -8.54
N GLY A 23 12.20 -17.56 -9.58
CA GLY A 23 12.13 -19.02 -9.42
C GLY A 23 10.83 -19.53 -8.79
N ILE A 24 9.67 -18.97 -9.16
CA ILE A 24 8.38 -19.38 -8.62
C ILE A 24 7.94 -20.75 -9.17
N GLU A 25 7.86 -21.74 -8.29
CA GLU A 25 7.27 -23.05 -8.57
C GLU A 25 5.77 -23.04 -8.24
N LYS A 26 4.90 -22.95 -9.26
CA LYS A 26 3.45 -22.79 -9.09
C LYS A 26 2.85 -23.72 -8.03
N ASP A 27 3.21 -25.01 -8.04
CA ASP A 27 2.65 -26.01 -7.14
C ASP A 27 2.98 -25.81 -5.66
N LYS A 28 4.07 -25.10 -5.36
CA LYS A 28 4.46 -24.72 -4.00
C LYS A 28 3.78 -23.40 -3.61
N TYR A 29 3.90 -22.38 -4.45
CA TYR A 29 3.48 -21.02 -4.11
C TYR A 29 1.97 -20.83 -4.08
N GLN A 30 1.19 -21.59 -4.86
CA GLN A 30 -0.28 -21.53 -4.80
C GLN A 30 -0.87 -22.00 -3.46
N LYS A 31 -0.06 -22.63 -2.60
CA LYS A 31 -0.43 -23.08 -1.26
C LYS A 31 -0.13 -22.05 -0.16
N LEU A 32 0.51 -20.93 -0.52
CA LEU A 32 0.72 -19.80 0.39
C LEU A 32 -0.59 -19.03 0.60
N SER A 33 -0.56 -18.00 1.45
CA SER A 33 -1.75 -17.23 1.78
C SER A 33 -2.26 -16.46 0.57
N ALA A 34 -3.58 -16.45 0.41
CA ALA A 34 -4.27 -15.76 -0.66
C ALA A 34 -5.48 -15.00 -0.11
N LEU A 35 -6.10 -14.18 -0.96
CA LEU A 35 -7.37 -13.55 -0.61
C LEU A 35 -8.41 -14.63 -0.24
N ASN A 36 -9.18 -14.35 0.81
CA ASN A 36 -10.22 -15.26 1.26
C ASN A 36 -11.49 -15.08 0.42
N THR A 37 -11.51 -15.68 -0.78
CA THR A 37 -12.61 -15.58 -1.76
C THR A 37 -13.51 -16.82 -1.83
N GLU A 38 -13.17 -17.88 -1.10
CA GLU A 38 -13.76 -19.21 -1.20
C GLU A 38 -13.82 -19.87 0.19
N GLY A 39 -14.56 -20.97 0.34
CA GLY A 39 -14.68 -21.71 1.60
C GLY A 39 -16.00 -21.45 2.32
N THR A 40 -16.10 -21.86 3.60
CA THR A 40 -17.32 -21.77 4.39
C THR A 40 -17.58 -20.37 4.97
N THR A 41 -16.54 -19.54 5.10
CA THR A 41 -16.60 -18.17 5.61
C THR A 41 -15.73 -17.21 4.77
N PRO A 42 -16.04 -17.02 3.48
CA PRO A 42 -15.27 -16.13 2.60
C PRO A 42 -15.37 -14.69 3.09
N THR A 43 -14.26 -13.94 3.01
CA THR A 43 -14.26 -12.50 3.28
C THR A 43 -14.79 -11.71 2.09
N PHE A 44 -14.49 -12.18 0.87
CA PHE A 44 -14.91 -11.56 -0.37
C PHE A 44 -15.66 -12.58 -1.22
N VAL A 45 -16.76 -12.16 -1.83
CA VAL A 45 -17.54 -12.94 -2.80
C VAL A 45 -17.85 -12.06 -4.01
N ALA A 46 -18.34 -12.66 -5.10
CA ALA A 46 -18.65 -11.91 -6.33
C ALA A 46 -19.68 -10.77 -6.13
N THR A 47 -20.46 -10.82 -5.05
CA THR A 47 -21.45 -9.81 -4.66
C THR A 47 -20.99 -8.90 -3.52
N THR A 48 -19.73 -9.00 -3.07
CA THR A 48 -19.18 -8.04 -2.10
C THR A 48 -19.19 -6.66 -2.72
N ALA A 49 -19.82 -5.70 -2.05
CA ALA A 49 -19.87 -4.32 -2.52
C ALA A 49 -18.45 -3.76 -2.66
N PRO A 50 -18.14 -3.06 -3.76
CA PRO A 50 -16.83 -2.44 -3.92
C PRO A 50 -16.65 -1.35 -2.86
N ILE A 51 -15.48 -1.34 -2.23
CA ILE A 51 -15.05 -0.24 -1.37
C ILE A 51 -14.45 0.82 -2.28
N LEU A 52 -15.04 2.02 -2.30
CA LEU A 52 -14.55 3.16 -3.08
C LEU A 52 -13.93 4.25 -2.21
N MET A 53 -14.56 4.52 -1.06
CA MET A 53 -14.05 5.46 -0.06
C MET A 53 -14.57 5.02 1.31
N THR A 54 -13.70 5.05 2.33
CA THR A 54 -14.08 4.63 3.69
C THR A 54 -14.14 5.81 4.66
N ALA A 55 -14.92 5.68 5.73
CA ALA A 55 -14.89 6.66 6.81
C ALA A 55 -13.49 6.73 7.48
N ALA A 56 -12.79 5.60 7.57
CA ALA A 56 -11.43 5.54 8.10
C ALA A 56 -10.46 6.39 7.25
N GLU A 57 -10.53 6.26 5.92
CA GLU A 57 -9.76 7.07 4.97
C GLU A 57 -9.97 8.58 5.18
N VAL A 58 -11.21 9.03 5.38
CA VAL A 58 -11.53 10.43 5.66
C VAL A 58 -10.85 10.92 6.93
N TYR A 59 -10.80 10.10 7.99
CA TYR A 59 -10.07 10.46 9.21
C TYR A 59 -8.57 10.59 8.96
N PHE A 60 -7.96 9.71 8.16
CA PHE A 60 -6.54 9.81 7.82
C PHE A 60 -6.22 11.00 6.92
N LEU A 61 -7.10 11.35 5.97
CA LEU A 61 -6.98 12.58 5.17
C LEU A 61 -7.01 13.82 6.07
N ARG A 62 -7.91 13.84 7.05
CA ARG A 62 -7.99 14.92 8.05
C ARG A 62 -6.78 14.93 8.98
N ALA A 63 -6.24 13.77 9.35
CA ALA A 63 -5.01 13.67 10.15
C ALA A 63 -3.80 14.26 9.40
N GLU A 64 -3.66 13.97 8.10
CA GLU A 64 -2.64 14.59 7.25
C GLU A 64 -2.88 16.10 7.12
N ALA A 65 -4.12 16.55 6.93
CA ALA A 65 -4.45 17.97 6.89
C ALA A 65 -4.04 18.70 8.19
N ALA A 66 -4.34 18.11 9.34
CA ALA A 66 -3.91 18.63 10.64
C ALA A 66 -2.38 18.67 10.77
N LEU A 67 -1.68 17.62 10.33
CA LEU A 67 -0.21 17.55 10.32
C LEU A 67 0.42 18.62 9.41
N ARG A 68 -0.25 18.96 8.31
CA ARG A 68 0.16 20.05 7.39
C ARG A 68 -0.22 21.44 7.88
N GLY A 69 -0.83 21.56 9.07
CA GLY A 69 -1.23 22.85 9.64
C GLY A 69 -2.47 23.47 8.97
N TRP A 70 -3.29 22.68 8.30
CA TRP A 70 -4.53 23.19 7.68
C TRP A 70 -5.57 23.49 8.75
N ASN A 71 -6.23 24.64 8.63
CA ASN A 71 -7.32 25.03 9.52
C ASN A 71 -8.52 24.08 9.36
N ASN A 72 -9.30 23.92 10.44
CA ASN A 72 -10.57 23.18 10.45
C ASN A 72 -10.47 21.69 10.08
N ALA A 73 -9.33 21.03 10.34
CA ALA A 73 -9.21 19.56 10.23
C ALA A 73 -10.16 18.80 11.19
N GLY A 74 -10.65 19.49 12.24
CA GLY A 74 -11.64 18.97 13.20
C GLY A 74 -11.05 17.96 14.20
N GLY A 75 -9.77 18.13 14.54
CA GLY A 75 -9.04 17.34 15.53
C GLY A 75 -7.53 17.59 15.40
N THR A 76 -6.74 17.04 16.33
CA THR A 76 -5.28 16.97 16.17
C THR A 76 -4.91 15.82 15.24
N ALA A 77 -3.70 15.84 14.67
CA ALA A 77 -3.21 14.73 13.85
C ALA A 77 -3.28 13.39 14.62
N GLN A 78 -2.93 13.39 15.91
CA GLN A 78 -3.07 12.23 16.80
C GLN A 78 -4.50 11.75 16.92
N SER A 79 -5.44 12.62 17.33
CA SER A 79 -6.82 12.19 17.59
C SER A 79 -7.50 11.66 16.33
N LEU A 80 -7.17 12.24 15.18
CA LEU A 80 -7.72 11.83 13.88
C LEU A 80 -7.08 10.52 13.40
N TYR A 81 -5.77 10.34 13.59
CA TYR A 81 -5.07 9.09 13.34
C TYR A 81 -5.68 7.93 14.14
N GLU A 82 -5.82 8.11 15.46
CA GLU A 82 -6.40 7.10 16.36
C GLU A 82 -7.86 6.79 15.98
N LYS A 83 -8.64 7.83 15.61
CA LYS A 83 -10.02 7.64 15.15
C LYS A 83 -10.12 6.91 13.82
N GLY A 84 -9.18 7.14 12.91
CA GLY A 84 -9.08 6.38 11.64
C GLY A 84 -8.85 4.89 11.90
N VAL A 85 -7.92 4.55 12.82
CA VAL A 85 -7.65 3.16 13.21
C VAL A 85 -8.88 2.52 13.87
N GLU A 86 -9.52 3.18 14.84
CA GLU A 86 -10.77 2.71 15.46
C GLU A 86 -11.87 2.46 14.42
N THR A 87 -12.04 3.39 13.49
CA THR A 87 -13.05 3.30 12.43
C THR A 87 -12.77 2.12 11.51
N SER A 88 -11.50 1.86 11.18
CA SER A 88 -11.09 0.67 10.41
C SER A 88 -11.35 -0.64 11.18
N PHE A 89 -11.06 -0.68 12.48
CA PHE A 89 -11.39 -1.85 13.33
C PHE A 89 -12.89 -2.16 13.29
N THR A 90 -13.73 -1.12 13.41
CA THR A 90 -15.18 -1.25 13.37
C THR A 90 -15.67 -1.70 11.99
N GLN A 91 -15.11 -1.13 10.91
CA GLN A 91 -15.43 -1.53 9.52
C GLN A 91 -15.23 -3.04 9.31
N TRP A 92 -14.19 -3.61 9.90
CA TRP A 92 -13.86 -5.03 9.77
C TRP A 92 -14.41 -5.93 10.90
N GLY A 93 -15.28 -5.39 11.77
CA GLY A 93 -15.89 -6.14 12.86
C GLY A 93 -14.90 -6.61 13.95
N VAL A 94 -13.74 -5.95 14.06
CA VAL A 94 -12.72 -6.27 15.06
C VAL A 94 -13.08 -5.58 16.38
N SER A 95 -13.67 -6.33 17.31
CA SER A 95 -14.24 -5.80 18.56
C SER A 95 -13.27 -5.75 19.74
N ALA A 96 -12.07 -6.32 19.62
CA ALA A 96 -11.09 -6.42 20.70
C ALA A 96 -9.70 -5.94 20.25
N GLY A 97 -8.85 -5.59 21.22
CA GLY A 97 -7.43 -5.31 20.98
C GLY A 97 -7.10 -3.91 20.46
N LEU A 98 -8.08 -3.03 20.19
CA LEU A 98 -7.83 -1.66 19.71
C LEU A 98 -6.87 -0.88 20.60
N SER A 99 -7.11 -0.89 21.92
CA SER A 99 -6.26 -0.18 22.88
C SER A 99 -4.83 -0.72 22.87
N THR A 100 -4.67 -2.05 22.83
CA THR A 100 -3.35 -2.70 22.72
C THR A 100 -2.65 -2.31 21.42
N TYR A 101 -3.38 -2.33 20.30
CA TYR A 101 -2.87 -1.98 18.98
C TYR A 101 -2.38 -0.52 18.92
N LEU A 102 -3.21 0.43 19.35
CA LEU A 102 -2.86 1.85 19.36
C LEU A 102 -1.72 2.20 20.32
N ASN A 103 -1.51 1.40 21.36
CA ASN A 103 -0.43 1.59 22.33
C ASN A 103 0.86 0.82 21.99
N ASP A 104 0.90 0.07 20.89
CA ASP A 104 2.07 -0.72 20.51
C ASP A 104 3.20 0.16 19.94
N ASN A 105 4.24 0.34 20.75
CA ASN A 105 5.47 1.04 20.39
C ASN A 105 6.65 0.08 20.14
N THR A 106 6.38 -1.21 19.92
CA THR A 106 7.41 -2.24 19.77
C THR A 106 7.33 -2.94 18.42
N SER A 107 6.12 -3.30 17.96
CA SER A 107 5.93 -4.01 16.70
C SER A 107 6.24 -3.10 15.52
N LYS A 108 6.94 -3.68 14.54
CA LYS A 108 7.35 -3.04 13.29
C LYS A 108 6.93 -3.92 12.12
N ALA A 109 6.97 -3.38 10.91
CA ALA A 109 6.82 -4.20 9.71
C ALA A 109 7.84 -5.35 9.75
N ALA A 110 7.40 -6.57 9.48
CA ALA A 110 8.29 -7.73 9.49
C ALA A 110 9.20 -7.73 8.23
N ALA A 111 10.37 -8.36 8.36
CA ALA A 111 11.12 -8.78 7.19
C ALA A 111 10.32 -9.85 6.42
N TYR A 112 10.55 -9.96 5.12
CA TYR A 112 9.98 -11.02 4.30
C TYR A 112 10.98 -12.16 4.18
N GLU A 113 10.54 -13.36 4.55
CA GLU A 113 11.26 -14.62 4.34
C GLU A 113 10.43 -15.49 3.40
N ASP A 114 11.01 -15.80 2.24
CA ASP A 114 10.43 -16.72 1.29
C ASP A 114 10.67 -18.17 1.77
N PRO A 115 9.62 -18.97 1.95
CA PRO A 115 9.74 -20.33 2.47
C PRO A 115 10.44 -21.31 1.51
N PHE A 116 10.61 -20.96 0.24
CA PHE A 116 11.08 -21.86 -0.81
C PHE A 116 12.34 -21.34 -1.52
N ASN A 117 12.54 -20.03 -1.59
CA ASN A 117 13.68 -19.43 -2.28
C ASN A 117 14.23 -18.19 -1.56
N ALA A 118 15.32 -18.36 -0.81
CA ALA A 118 15.95 -17.28 -0.03
C ALA A 118 16.40 -16.06 -0.86
N LYS A 119 16.52 -16.16 -2.19
CA LYS A 119 16.79 -15.00 -3.07
C LYS A 119 15.67 -13.97 -3.04
N ASN A 120 14.46 -14.38 -2.69
CA ASN A 120 13.30 -13.50 -2.61
C ASN A 120 13.19 -12.76 -1.26
N ASN A 121 14.00 -13.14 -0.25
CA ASN A 121 13.99 -12.51 1.08
C ASN A 121 14.23 -11.01 1.00
N ALA A 122 13.67 -10.27 1.96
CA ALA A 122 13.87 -8.84 2.09
C ALA A 122 13.88 -8.42 3.56
N ALA A 123 14.83 -7.57 3.93
CA ALA A 123 14.80 -6.90 5.23
C ALA A 123 13.54 -6.02 5.35
N SER A 124 13.08 -5.80 6.58
CA SER A 124 11.91 -4.96 6.85
C SER A 124 12.01 -3.60 6.14
N PRO A 125 10.94 -3.13 5.47
CA PRO A 125 10.99 -1.91 4.69
C PRO A 125 10.84 -0.66 5.57
N SER A 126 10.41 -0.80 6.82
CA SER A 126 10.18 0.30 7.75
C SER A 126 10.45 -0.10 9.20
N ALA A 127 11.09 0.80 9.94
CA ALA A 127 11.31 0.66 11.38
C ALA A 127 10.20 1.28 12.24
N LEU A 128 9.14 1.81 11.60
CA LEU A 128 8.06 2.54 12.25
C LEU A 128 7.16 1.61 13.09
N THR A 129 6.63 2.15 14.18
CA THR A 129 5.69 1.47 15.09
C THR A 129 4.29 2.08 14.99
N ILE A 130 3.29 1.40 15.54
CA ILE A 130 1.88 1.79 15.46
C ILE A 130 1.58 3.01 16.35
N LYS A 131 2.06 3.00 17.60
CA LYS A 131 1.76 4.07 18.56
C LYS A 131 2.13 5.44 18.00
N TRP A 132 1.19 6.38 18.10
CA TRP A 132 1.45 7.77 17.76
C TRP A 132 2.55 8.36 18.65
N ASN A 133 3.45 9.14 18.05
CA ASN A 133 4.50 9.84 18.78
C ASN A 133 4.48 11.32 18.39
N GLU A 134 4.00 12.17 19.29
CA GLU A 134 3.92 13.61 19.05
C GLU A 134 5.31 14.27 18.92
N GLY A 135 6.35 13.66 19.51
CA GLY A 135 7.74 14.14 19.38
C GLY A 135 8.47 13.66 18.11
N ALA A 136 7.83 12.85 17.26
CA ALA A 136 8.41 12.38 16.00
C ALA A 136 8.45 13.49 14.94
N THR A 137 9.29 13.31 13.94
CA THR A 137 9.36 14.21 12.77
C THR A 137 8.04 14.19 11.98
N ASN A 138 7.77 15.26 11.21
CA ASN A 138 6.59 15.30 10.35
C ASN A 138 6.56 14.14 9.33
N GLU A 139 7.73 13.72 8.81
CA GLU A 139 7.82 12.55 7.92
C GLU A 139 7.43 11.24 8.63
N GLU A 140 7.89 11.01 9.85
CA GLU A 140 7.51 9.82 10.62
C GLU A 140 6.03 9.82 11.04
N LYS A 141 5.46 11.01 11.30
CA LYS A 141 4.02 11.17 11.55
C LYS A 141 3.21 10.88 10.29
N LEU A 142 3.66 11.38 9.13
CA LEU A 142 3.02 11.10 7.84
C LEU A 142 3.12 9.61 7.48
N GLU A 143 4.28 8.98 7.69
CA GLU A 143 4.46 7.54 7.45
C GLU A 143 3.46 6.72 8.28
N ARG A 144 3.18 7.10 9.54
CA ARG A 144 2.15 6.44 10.37
C ARG A 144 0.77 6.60 9.76
N ILE A 145 0.39 7.83 9.42
CA ILE A 145 -0.93 8.16 8.85
C ILE A 145 -1.18 7.36 7.57
N ILE A 146 -0.25 7.42 6.61
CA ILE A 146 -0.44 6.79 5.31
C ILE A 146 -0.32 5.27 5.40
N THR A 147 0.54 4.73 6.26
CA THR A 147 0.63 3.26 6.47
C THR A 147 -0.66 2.72 7.06
N GLN A 148 -1.26 3.38 8.06
CA GLN A 148 -2.56 2.96 8.59
C GLN A 148 -3.70 3.18 7.58
N LYS A 149 -3.65 4.27 6.80
CA LYS A 149 -4.61 4.48 5.71
C LYS A 149 -4.54 3.34 4.68
N TRP A 150 -3.34 2.94 4.27
CA TRP A 150 -3.11 1.83 3.35
C TRP A 150 -3.72 0.51 3.86
N LEU A 151 -3.60 0.24 5.17
CA LEU A 151 -4.25 -0.91 5.80
C LEU A 151 -5.79 -0.80 5.80
N ALA A 152 -6.32 0.40 6.04
CA ALA A 152 -7.76 0.64 6.17
C ALA A 152 -8.52 0.61 4.84
N ILE A 153 -7.89 1.02 3.73
CA ILE A 153 -8.54 1.11 2.41
C ILE A 153 -8.52 -0.19 1.62
N PHE A 154 -7.82 -1.23 2.09
CA PHE A 154 -7.87 -2.54 1.46
C PHE A 154 -9.32 -3.04 1.27
N PRO A 155 -9.70 -3.66 0.14
CA PRO A 155 -8.86 -4.07 -0.98
C PRO A 155 -8.79 -3.04 -2.13
N GLU A 156 -9.17 -1.79 -1.90
CA GLU A 156 -9.11 -0.75 -2.94
C GLU A 156 -7.63 -0.42 -3.25
N GLY A 157 -7.16 -0.91 -4.40
CA GLY A 157 -5.75 -0.86 -4.78
C GLY A 157 -5.35 0.41 -5.54
N GLN A 158 -6.30 1.11 -6.16
CA GLN A 158 -6.00 2.28 -6.98
C GLN A 158 -5.64 3.49 -6.12
N GLU A 159 -6.39 3.76 -5.05
CA GLU A 159 -6.12 4.75 -4.02
C GLU A 159 -4.83 4.38 -3.28
N ALA A 160 -4.68 3.11 -2.88
CA ALA A 160 -3.45 2.64 -2.23
C ALA A 160 -2.20 2.89 -3.10
N TRP A 161 -2.26 2.61 -4.40
CA TRP A 161 -1.17 2.86 -5.34
C TRP A 161 -0.95 4.36 -5.60
N SER A 162 -2.00 5.16 -5.61
CA SER A 162 -1.90 6.61 -5.79
C SER A 162 -1.23 7.26 -4.59
N GLU A 163 -1.62 6.89 -3.38
CA GLU A 163 -1.06 7.41 -2.13
C GLU A 163 0.39 7.01 -1.92
N PHE A 164 0.74 5.76 -2.25
CA PHE A 164 2.12 5.31 -2.26
C PHE A 164 2.98 6.14 -3.20
N ARG A 165 2.51 6.43 -4.40
CA ARG A 165 3.26 7.26 -5.34
C ARG A 165 3.36 8.71 -4.87
N ARG A 166 2.31 9.24 -4.25
CA ARG A 166 2.23 10.65 -3.82
C ARG A 166 3.15 10.94 -2.64
N THR A 167 3.27 9.98 -1.71
CA THR A 167 3.92 10.19 -0.42
C THR A 167 5.17 9.35 -0.21
N GLY A 168 5.33 8.27 -0.98
CA GLY A 168 6.32 7.21 -0.73
C GLY A 168 5.91 6.19 0.33
N TYR A 169 4.71 6.31 0.91
CA TYR A 169 4.26 5.48 2.04
C TYR A 169 3.05 4.59 1.70
N PRO A 170 2.93 3.40 2.32
CA PRO A 170 3.94 2.75 3.16
C PRO A 170 5.21 2.42 2.37
N ARG A 171 6.32 2.22 3.07
CA ARG A 171 7.55 1.76 2.41
C ARG A 171 7.31 0.34 1.91
N LEU A 172 7.30 0.16 0.59
CA LEU A 172 7.10 -1.13 -0.05
C LEU A 172 8.43 -1.85 -0.27
N PHE A 173 8.41 -3.17 -0.26
CA PHE A 173 9.55 -3.94 -0.74
C PHE A 173 9.79 -3.63 -2.22
N PRO A 174 11.06 -3.42 -2.64
CA PRO A 174 11.40 -3.37 -4.05
C PRO A 174 11.01 -4.67 -4.76
N VAL A 175 10.81 -4.63 -6.08
CA VAL A 175 10.67 -5.86 -6.88
C VAL A 175 11.95 -6.69 -6.84
N VAL A 176 11.85 -8.02 -6.84
CA VAL A 176 13.04 -8.90 -6.85
C VAL A 176 13.72 -8.84 -8.22
N VAL A 177 12.98 -9.17 -9.28
CA VAL A 177 13.46 -9.11 -10.67
C VAL A 177 12.79 -7.94 -11.37
N ASN A 178 13.59 -7.02 -11.92
CA ASN A 178 13.12 -5.88 -12.70
C ASN A 178 13.49 -6.04 -14.18
N ASN A 179 12.50 -6.42 -15.00
CA ASN A 179 12.66 -6.59 -16.45
C ASN A 179 12.13 -5.39 -17.25
N SER A 180 12.07 -4.19 -16.65
CA SER A 180 11.55 -2.98 -17.33
C SER A 180 12.47 -2.41 -18.43
N GLY A 181 13.60 -3.06 -18.72
CA GLY A 181 14.59 -2.53 -19.67
C GLY A 181 15.25 -1.22 -19.21
N GLY A 182 15.27 -0.96 -17.90
CA GLY A 182 15.79 0.28 -17.32
C GLY A 182 14.81 1.46 -17.33
N LEU A 183 13.57 1.26 -17.80
CA LEU A 183 12.56 2.32 -17.86
C LEU A 183 11.90 2.60 -16.50
N ILE A 184 11.97 1.65 -15.55
CA ILE A 184 11.42 1.78 -14.21
C ILE A 184 12.53 1.53 -13.20
N ASP A 185 12.80 2.50 -12.34
CA ASP A 185 13.77 2.33 -11.25
C ASP A 185 13.23 1.40 -10.15
N THR A 186 14.03 0.42 -9.74
CA THR A 186 13.63 -0.63 -8.77
C THR A 186 13.31 -0.07 -7.38
N LYS A 187 13.94 1.04 -6.97
CA LYS A 187 13.74 1.65 -5.65
C LYS A 187 12.58 2.63 -5.66
N ILE A 188 12.41 3.37 -6.76
CA ILE A 188 11.30 4.31 -6.93
C ILE A 188 9.99 3.58 -7.21
N LEU A 189 10.05 2.40 -7.87
CA LEU A 189 8.91 1.61 -8.34
C LEU A 189 8.11 2.30 -9.45
N ILE A 190 7.12 1.60 -10.01
CA ILE A 190 6.28 2.10 -11.11
C ILE A 190 5.50 3.37 -10.71
N ARG A 191 5.52 4.39 -11.58
CA ARG A 191 4.95 5.73 -11.37
C ARG A 191 3.64 5.95 -12.13
N ARG A 192 3.43 5.25 -13.24
CA ARG A 192 2.19 5.29 -14.03
C ARG A 192 2.11 4.08 -14.97
N LEU A 193 0.98 3.92 -15.64
CA LEU A 193 0.87 3.07 -16.82
C LEU A 193 1.08 3.92 -18.08
N PRO A 194 1.78 3.42 -19.11
CA PRO A 194 1.87 4.09 -20.40
C PRO A 194 0.50 4.22 -21.07
N PHE A 195 0.38 5.11 -22.05
CA PHE A 195 -0.85 5.17 -22.84
C PHE A 195 -1.07 3.84 -23.57
N PRO A 196 -2.33 3.38 -23.72
CA PRO A 196 -2.61 2.11 -24.35
C PRO A 196 -2.23 2.16 -25.84
N GLN A 197 -1.70 1.05 -26.35
CA GLN A 197 -1.25 0.94 -27.75
C GLN A 197 -2.34 1.30 -28.77
N ASN A 198 -3.61 1.08 -28.43
CA ASN A 198 -4.72 1.44 -29.31
C ASN A 198 -4.77 2.95 -29.60
N GLU A 199 -4.49 3.82 -28.62
CA GLU A 199 -4.48 5.28 -28.81
C GLU A 199 -3.38 5.72 -29.77
N TYR A 200 -2.22 5.06 -29.76
CA TYR A 200 -1.18 5.30 -30.77
C TYR A 200 -1.63 4.92 -32.18
N ASN A 201 -2.50 3.92 -32.33
CA ASN A 201 -2.95 3.45 -33.64
C ASN A 201 -4.11 4.29 -34.20
N THR A 202 -5.01 4.76 -33.33
CA THR A 202 -6.26 5.41 -33.73
C THR A 202 -6.30 6.91 -33.46
N ASN A 203 -5.40 7.43 -32.62
CA ASN A 203 -5.42 8.81 -32.13
C ASN A 203 -4.01 9.38 -31.90
N ALA A 204 -3.05 8.99 -32.75
CA ALA A 204 -1.63 9.32 -32.58
C ALA A 204 -1.34 10.82 -32.36
N PRO A 205 -2.00 11.78 -33.06
CA PRO A 205 -1.76 13.20 -32.81
C PRO A 205 -2.05 13.62 -31.37
N GLU A 206 -3.13 13.12 -30.77
CA GLU A 206 -3.49 13.47 -29.38
C GLU A 206 -2.59 12.80 -28.36
N VAL A 207 -2.11 11.59 -28.64
CA VAL A 207 -1.08 10.96 -27.80
C VAL A 207 0.19 11.81 -27.77
N GLN A 208 0.63 12.32 -28.92
CA GLN A 208 1.80 13.21 -28.96
C GLN A 208 1.57 14.53 -28.22
N SER A 209 0.37 15.11 -28.34
CA SER A 209 -0.03 16.27 -27.54
C SER A 209 0.02 15.95 -26.03
N ALA A 210 -0.51 14.80 -25.60
CA ALA A 210 -0.51 14.39 -24.20
C ALA A 210 0.90 14.11 -23.64
N ILE A 211 1.80 13.50 -24.44
CA ILE A 211 3.20 13.27 -24.08
C ILE A 211 3.92 14.59 -23.81
N SER A 212 3.64 15.63 -24.60
CA SER A 212 4.23 16.96 -24.38
C SER A 212 3.84 17.56 -23.01
N LEU A 213 2.65 17.23 -22.49
CA LEU A 213 2.16 17.66 -21.18
C LEU A 213 2.63 16.78 -20.03
N LEU A 214 3.06 15.55 -20.31
CA LEU A 214 3.52 14.60 -19.29
C LEU A 214 4.83 15.03 -18.63
N GLY A 215 5.66 15.81 -19.33
CA GLY A 215 6.96 16.28 -18.82
C GLY A 215 8.04 15.19 -18.81
N GLY A 216 7.86 14.13 -19.61
CA GLY A 216 8.81 13.02 -19.74
C GLY A 216 8.32 11.96 -20.75
N PRO A 217 9.10 10.89 -20.99
CA PRO A 217 8.73 9.83 -21.92
C PRO A 217 7.47 9.07 -21.48
N ASP A 218 6.69 8.54 -22.43
CA ASP A 218 5.53 7.68 -22.13
C ASP A 218 5.96 6.27 -21.72
N ASN A 219 6.37 6.13 -20.46
CA ASN A 219 6.67 4.84 -19.86
C ASN A 219 6.25 4.81 -18.38
N GLY A 220 6.50 3.68 -17.72
CA GLY A 220 6.12 3.49 -16.32
C GLY A 220 6.98 4.22 -15.30
N GLY A 221 8.11 4.80 -15.69
CA GLY A 221 9.03 5.54 -14.82
C GLY A 221 8.72 7.03 -14.70
N THR A 222 7.95 7.60 -15.63
CA THR A 222 7.63 9.02 -15.63
C THR A 222 6.60 9.36 -14.55
N ARG A 223 6.92 10.33 -13.69
CA ARG A 223 6.02 10.80 -12.62
C ARG A 223 4.83 11.57 -13.18
N LEU A 224 3.70 11.49 -12.50
CA LEU A 224 2.51 12.32 -12.80
C LEU A 224 2.65 13.70 -12.15
N TRP A 225 1.78 14.65 -12.54
CA TRP A 225 1.88 16.04 -12.09
C TRP A 225 1.82 16.22 -10.56
N TRP A 226 1.11 15.34 -9.84
CA TRP A 226 1.01 15.37 -8.39
C TRP A 226 2.11 14.56 -7.68
N ASP A 227 2.85 13.72 -8.42
CA ASP A 227 3.97 12.92 -7.91
C ASP A 227 5.26 13.72 -8.05
N VAL A 228 5.50 14.58 -7.05
CA VAL A 228 6.63 15.51 -7.05
C VAL A 228 7.86 14.89 -6.39
N ASN A 229 9.01 14.95 -7.06
CA ASN A 229 10.27 14.43 -6.53
C ASN A 229 10.92 15.40 -5.51
N LYS A 230 10.25 15.61 -4.37
CA LYS A 230 10.71 16.43 -3.24
C LYS A 230 10.23 15.84 -1.91
N GLY A 231 10.71 16.39 -0.78
CA GLY A 231 10.21 16.01 0.55
C GLY A 231 8.71 16.30 0.71
N ASN A 232 8.04 15.61 1.64
CA ASN A 232 6.61 15.77 1.83
C ASN A 232 6.22 17.07 2.58
N PHE A 233 7.21 17.76 3.17
CA PHE A 233 7.07 18.99 3.94
C PHE A 233 8.08 20.04 3.50
#